data_AF-A0A7S2NQ85-F1
#
_entry.id   AF-A0A7S2NQ85-F1
#
_cell.length_a   1.000
_cell.length_b   1.000
_cell.length_c   1.000
_cell.angle_alpha   90.00
_cell.angle_beta   90.00
_cell.angle_gamma   90.00
#
_symmetry.space_group_name_H-M   'P 1'
#
loop_
_entity.id
_entity.type
_entity.pdbx_description
1 polymer ?
#
loop_
_entity_poly.entity_id
_entity_poly.type
_entity_poly.pdbx_seq_one_letter_code
_entity_poly.pdbx_strand_id
1 'polypeptide(L)'
;VIPDHNVLVVESQSSGEILGMAEVSVQPAVATRTAPPFVLPNFVKSIVSAKQQPYISNVLVRPSCRNLGLGKLLMAACEGRAKSMGSDYQSVTLHVDANISTGSAAQRLY
;
A
#
# COMPACT_ATOMS: atom_id res chain seq x y z
N VAL A 1 17.57 -7.35 9.01
CA VAL A 1 16.14 -7.15 9.27
C VAL A 1 15.52 -6.63 7.99
N ILE A 2 14.52 -7.32 7.44
CA ILE A 2 13.78 -6.81 6.27
C ILE A 2 12.84 -5.72 6.77
N PRO A 3 12.85 -4.50 6.20
CA PRO A 3 11.94 -3.45 6.62
C PRO A 3 10.48 -3.88 6.46
N ASP A 4 9.71 -3.79 7.54
CA ASP A 4 8.29 -4.13 7.59
C ASP A 4 7.38 -2.98 7.11
N HIS A 5 7.95 -1.80 6.84
CA HIS A 5 7.29 -0.64 6.27
C HIS A 5 8.17 -0.04 5.16
N ASN A 6 7.59 0.20 3.99
CA ASN A 6 8.31 0.63 2.80
C ASN A 6 7.51 1.71 2.06
N VAL A 7 8.19 2.77 1.65
CA VAL A 7 7.64 3.82 0.78
C VAL A 7 8.23 3.62 -0.61
N LEU A 8 7.37 3.46 -1.60
CA LEU A 8 7.72 3.32 -3.01
C LEU A 8 7.35 4.61 -3.73
N VAL A 9 8.25 5.11 -4.57
CA VAL A 9 8.06 6.36 -5.32
C VAL A 9 8.20 6.12 -6.81
N VAL A 10 7.43 6.87 -7.59
CA VAL A 10 7.66 7.01 -9.03
C VAL A 10 8.34 8.36 -9.23
N GLU A 11 9.53 8.33 -9.83
CA GLU A 11 10.34 9.50 -10.12
C GLU A 11 10.43 9.73 -11.64
N SER A 12 10.35 10.99 -12.04
CA SER A 12 10.64 11.41 -13.41
C SER A 12 12.13 11.24 -13.71
N GLN A 13 12.46 10.43 -14.72
CA GLN A 13 13.85 10.24 -15.12
C GLN A 13 14.54 11.52 -15.60
N SER A 14 13.79 12.47 -16.16
CA SER A 14 14.35 13.70 -16.73
C SER A 14 14.52 14.82 -15.69
N SER A 15 13.63 14.91 -14.70
CA SER A 15 13.59 16.02 -13.74
C SER A 15 13.91 15.60 -12.31
N GLY A 16 13.93 14.31 -12.00
CA GLY A 16 14.06 13.79 -10.63
C GLY A 16 12.84 14.06 -9.75
N GLU A 17 11.74 14.56 -10.32
CA GLU A 17 10.55 14.89 -9.55
C GLU A 17 9.73 13.65 -9.19
N ILE A 18 9.22 13.61 -7.96
CA ILE A 18 8.29 12.57 -7.51
C ILE A 18 6.90 12.82 -8.12
N LEU A 19 6.45 11.86 -8.94
CA LEU A 19 5.17 11.89 -9.65
C LEU A 19 4.07 11.13 -8.89
N GLY A 20 4.46 10.23 -7.99
CA GLY A 20 3.55 9.50 -7.14
C GLY A 20 4.27 8.67 -6.09
N MET A 21 3.52 8.18 -5.12
CA MET A 21 4.00 7.29 -4.06
C MET A 21 2.95 6.27 -3.65
N ALA A 22 3.41 5.16 -3.10
CA ALA A 22 2.60 4.20 -2.40
C ALA A 22 3.36 3.64 -1.20
N GLU A 23 2.66 3.26 -0.15
CA GLU A 23 3.26 2.64 1.02
C GLU A 23 2.80 1.19 1.13
N VAL A 24 3.71 0.30 1.55
CA VAL A 24 3.37 -1.08 1.86
C VAL A 24 4.01 -1.49 3.17
N SER A 25 3.22 -2.07 4.06
CA SER A 25 3.69 -2.52 5.35
C SER A 25 3.03 -3.81 5.83
N VAL A 26 3.72 -4.53 6.70
CA VAL A 26 3.12 -5.66 7.41
C VAL A 26 2.20 -5.10 8.50
N GLN A 27 0.94 -5.51 8.50
CA GLN A 27 -0.05 -5.10 9.48
C GLN A 27 -0.76 -6.32 10.09
N PRO A 28 -1.29 -6.20 11.32
CA PRO A 28 -2.22 -7.19 11.87
C PRO A 28 -3.37 -7.46 10.88
N ALA A 29 -3.72 -8.72 10.65
CA ALA A 29 -4.78 -9.11 9.71
C ALA A 29 -6.21 -8.83 10.25
N VAL A 30 -6.52 -7.56 10.49
CA VAL A 30 -7.82 -7.11 11.01
C VAL A 30 -8.60 -6.43 9.88
N ALA A 31 -9.54 -7.17 9.29
CA ALA A 31 -10.29 -6.75 8.09
C ALA A 31 -11.16 -5.50 8.28
N THR A 32 -11.46 -5.11 9.53
CA THR A 32 -12.36 -4.00 9.84
C THR A 32 -11.61 -2.71 10.21
N ARG A 33 -10.29 -2.69 10.10
CA ARG A 33 -9.47 -1.55 10.53
C ARG A 33 -8.46 -1.15 9.48
N THR A 34 -8.36 0.14 9.23
CA THR A 34 -7.23 0.72 8.52
C THR A 34 -5.97 0.61 9.36
N ALA A 35 -4.81 0.60 8.70
CA ALA A 35 -3.54 0.72 9.40
C ALA A 35 -3.51 2.04 10.21
N PRO A 36 -2.91 2.04 11.42
CA PRO A 36 -2.74 3.26 12.19
C PRO A 36 -1.86 4.27 11.43
N PRO A 37 -1.99 5.58 11.69
CA PRO A 37 -1.23 6.64 11.00
C PRO A 37 0.25 6.69 11.40
N PHE A 38 0.70 5.81 12.29
CA PHE A 38 2.08 5.69 12.75
C PHE A 38 2.57 4.25 12.61
N VAL A 39 3.86 4.10 12.30
CA VAL A 39 4.48 2.78 12.19
C VAL A 39 4.62 2.17 13.59
N LEU A 40 3.93 1.06 13.81
CA LEU A 40 4.06 0.28 15.03
C LEU A 40 5.22 -0.72 14.91
N PRO A 41 6.02 -0.92 15.98
CA PRO A 41 6.98 -2.02 16.01
C PRO A 41 6.32 -3.39 15.86
N ASN A 42 7.01 -4.34 15.24
CA ASN A 42 6.48 -5.70 14.99
C ASN A 42 6.00 -6.43 16.25
N PHE A 43 6.65 -6.22 17.41
CA PHE A 43 6.21 -6.84 18.66
C PHE A 43 4.82 -6.35 19.11
N VAL A 44 4.50 -5.07 18.84
CA VAL A 44 3.17 -4.52 19.14
C VAL A 44 2.15 -5.13 18.20
N LYS A 45 2.49 -5.25 16.91
CA LYS A 45 1.62 -5.85 15.90
C LYS A 45 1.28 -7.31 16.21
N SER A 46 2.23 -8.09 16.74
CA SER A 46 2.00 -9.49 17.12
C SER A 46 1.10 -9.66 18.34
N ILE A 47 1.02 -8.65 19.23
CA ILE A 47 0.06 -8.66 20.35
C ILE A 47 -1.38 -8.46 19.84
N VAL A 48 -1.56 -7.62 18.82
CA VAL A 48 -2.88 -7.33 18.24
C VAL A 48 -3.42 -8.52 17.44
N SER A 49 -2.56 -9.21 16.71
CA SER A 49 -2.94 -10.40 15.93
C SER A 49 -1.75 -11.33 15.74
N ALA A 50 -1.97 -12.63 15.96
CA ALA A 50 -1.01 -13.67 15.60
C ALA A 50 -0.79 -13.77 14.08
N LYS A 51 -1.77 -13.35 13.28
CA LYS A 51 -1.67 -13.31 11.82
C LYS A 51 -1.38 -11.90 11.34
N GLN A 52 -0.34 -11.76 10.55
CA GLN A 52 0.03 -10.52 9.90
C GLN A 52 -0.09 -10.67 8.38
N GLN A 53 -0.38 -9.57 7.69
CA GLN A 53 -0.51 -9.54 6.24
C GLN A 53 0.02 -8.22 5.66
N PRO A 54 0.50 -8.22 4.41
CA PRO A 54 0.85 -6.99 3.72
C PRO A 54 -0.38 -6.13 3.49
N TYR A 55 -0.20 -4.84 3.75
CA TYR A 55 -1.22 -3.82 3.61
C TYR A 55 -0.64 -2.62 2.87
N ILE A 56 -1.33 -2.19 1.81
CA ILE A 56 -1.00 -0.98 1.08
C ILE A 56 -1.74 0.19 1.71
N SER A 57 -0.98 1.18 2.15
CA SER A 57 -1.47 2.49 2.60
C SER A 57 -1.14 3.56 1.55
N ASN A 58 -1.85 4.69 1.64
CA ASN A 58 -1.54 5.95 0.97
C ASN A 58 -1.07 5.80 -0.49
N VAL A 59 -1.99 5.67 -1.44
CA VAL A 59 -1.66 5.65 -2.87
C VAL A 59 -1.94 7.02 -3.45
N LEU A 60 -0.88 7.72 -3.84
CA LEU A 60 -0.96 9.11 -4.29
C LEU A 60 -0.28 9.25 -5.65
N VAL A 61 -1.01 9.80 -6.61
CA VAL A 61 -0.47 10.21 -7.92
C VAL A 61 -0.78 11.68 -8.12
N ARG A 62 0.25 12.44 -8.51
CA ARG A 62 0.15 13.87 -8.82
C ARG A 62 -1.01 14.09 -9.80
N PRO A 63 -1.91 15.06 -9.58
CA PRO A 63 -3.09 15.25 -10.42
C PRO A 63 -2.82 15.31 -11.93
N SER A 64 -1.75 16.00 -12.33
CA SER A 64 -1.32 16.12 -13.74
C SER A 64 -0.76 14.84 -14.35
N CYS A 65 -0.50 13.80 -13.54
CA CYS A 65 0.06 12.52 -13.96
C CYS A 65 -0.94 11.35 -13.78
N ARG A 66 -2.19 11.64 -13.42
CA ARG A 66 -3.24 10.62 -13.30
C ARG A 66 -3.66 10.11 -14.67
N ASN A 67 -4.25 8.91 -14.70
CA ASN A 67 -4.64 8.19 -15.93
C ASN A 67 -3.48 7.82 -16.87
N LEU A 68 -2.23 7.97 -16.45
CA LEU A 68 -1.04 7.52 -17.18
C LEU A 68 -0.53 6.13 -16.75
N GLY A 69 -1.33 5.40 -15.97
CA GLY A 69 -0.96 4.06 -15.48
C GLY A 69 -0.03 4.03 -14.26
N LEU A 70 0.38 5.18 -13.71
CA LEU A 70 1.30 5.23 -12.55
C LEU A 70 0.75 4.54 -11.30
N GLY A 71 -0.57 4.59 -11.08
CA GLY A 71 -1.21 3.85 -9.99
C GLY A 71 -1.01 2.34 -10.13
N LYS A 72 -1.16 1.80 -11.34
CA LYS A 72 -0.95 0.37 -11.64
C LYS A 72 0.50 -0.04 -11.39
N LEU A 73 1.43 0.81 -11.82
CA LEU A 73 2.86 0.61 -11.60
C LEU A 73 3.20 0.55 -10.10
N LEU A 74 2.65 1.49 -9.32
CA LEU A 74 2.83 1.51 -7.87
C LEU A 74 2.23 0.26 -7.20
N MET A 75 1.03 -0.18 -7.60
CA MET A 75 0.41 -1.41 -7.05
C MET A 75 1.25 -2.65 -7.34
N ALA A 76 1.71 -2.82 -8.59
CA ALA A 76 2.59 -3.92 -8.95
C ALA A 76 3.91 -3.90 -8.16
N ALA A 77 4.48 -2.71 -7.93
CA ALA A 77 5.68 -2.56 -7.11
C ALA A 77 5.41 -2.93 -5.64
N CYS A 78 4.27 -2.52 -5.08
CA CYS A 78 3.84 -2.90 -3.73
C CYS A 78 3.66 -4.41 -3.59
N GLU A 79 3.04 -5.08 -4.56
CA GLU A 79 2.89 -6.55 -4.56
C GLU A 79 4.24 -7.27 -4.61
N GLY A 80 5.13 -6.83 -5.50
CA GLY A 80 6.49 -7.37 -5.58
C GLY A 80 7.25 -7.19 -4.26
N ARG A 81 7.08 -6.02 -3.62
CA ARG A 81 7.69 -5.77 -2.32
C ARG A 81 7.06 -6.62 -1.22
N ALA A 82 5.74 -6.73 -1.17
CA ALA A 82 5.02 -7.57 -0.21
C ALA A 82 5.49 -9.03 -0.26
N LYS A 83 5.67 -9.58 -1.46
CA LYS A 83 6.20 -10.94 -1.65
C LYS A 83 7.62 -11.11 -1.08
N SER A 84 8.44 -10.06 -1.14
CA SER A 84 9.80 -10.09 -0.56
C SER A 84 9.82 -9.99 0.97
N MET A 85 8.71 -9.56 1.59
CA MET A 85 8.62 -9.36 3.05
C MET A 85 8.28 -10.65 3.80
N GLY A 86 7.72 -11.67 3.13
CA GLY A 86 7.41 -12.97 3.71
C GLY A 86 6.99 -13.99 2.65
N SER A 87 7.46 -15.23 2.78
CA SER A 87 7.18 -16.32 1.84
C SER A 87 5.71 -16.75 1.81
N ASP A 88 4.98 -16.50 2.90
CA ASP A 88 3.65 -17.07 3.13
C ASP A 88 2.53 -16.07 2.79
N TYR A 89 2.88 -14.87 2.33
CA TYR A 89 1.92 -13.85 1.95
C TYR A 89 1.31 -14.14 0.58
N GLN A 90 0.02 -14.50 0.58
CA GLN A 90 -0.75 -14.84 -0.63
C GLN A 90 -1.57 -13.67 -1.19
N SER A 91 -1.75 -12.61 -0.41
CA SER A 91 -2.56 -11.45 -0.81
C SER A 91 -2.04 -10.18 -0.16
N VAL A 92 -2.38 -9.04 -0.77
CA VAL A 92 -2.13 -7.69 -0.26
C VAL A 92 -3.48 -6.98 -0.17
N THR A 93 -3.72 -6.30 0.93
CA THR A 93 -5.01 -5.61 1.15
C THR A 93 -4.83 -4.10 1.09
N LEU A 94 -5.83 -3.38 0.59
CA LEU A 94 -5.97 -1.94 0.77
C LEU A 94 -7.40 -1.58 1.14
N HIS A 95 -7.57 -0.51 1.89
CA HIS A 95 -8.87 0.14 2.05
C HIS A 95 -8.97 1.30 1.07
N VAL A 96 -10.15 1.43 0.48
CA VAL A 96 -10.50 2.54 -0.41
C VAL A 96 -11.82 3.12 0.06
N ASP A 97 -11.93 4.44 -0.01
CA ASP A 97 -13.19 5.11 0.24
C ASP A 97 -14.21 4.67 -0.82
N ALA A 98 -15.40 4.30 -0.37
CA ALA A 98 -16.53 4.14 -1.25
C ALA A 98 -17.02 5.53 -1.65
N ASN A 99 -17.34 5.70 -2.93
CA ASN A 99 -18.03 6.90 -3.39
C ASN A 99 -19.38 7.02 -2.65
N ILE A 100 -19.59 8.13 -1.96
CA ILE A 100 -20.76 8.34 -1.08
C ILE A 100 -22.07 8.27 -1.87
N SER A 101 -22.07 8.69 -3.13
CA SER A 101 -23.28 8.73 -3.98
C SER A 101 -23.59 7.40 -4.66
N THR A 102 -22.57 6.62 -5.03
CA THR A 102 -22.76 5.38 -5.82
C THR A 102 -22.49 4.11 -5.02
N GLY A 103 -21.89 4.22 -3.81
CA GLY A 103 -21.38 3.09 -3.04
C GLY A 103 -20.19 2.37 -3.70
N SER A 104 -19.73 2.83 -4.86
CA SER A 104 -18.66 2.16 -5.60
C SER A 104 -17.30 2.51 -4.99
N ALA A 105 -16.52 1.48 -4.67
CA ALA A 105 -15.10 1.63 -4.36
C ALA A 105 -14.32 2.19 -5.56
N ALA A 106 -13.15 2.79 -5.30
CA ALA A 106 -12.19 3.07 -6.36
C ALA A 106 -11.81 1.76 -7.08
N GLN A 107 -12.23 1.62 -8.34
CA GLN A 107 -11.94 0.47 -9.19
C GLN A 107 -10.91 0.82 -10.27
N ARG A 108 -10.30 -0.19 -10.88
CA ARG A 108 -9.28 -0.04 -11.95
C ARG A 108 -8.00 0.67 -11.50
N LEU A 109 -7.63 0.48 -10.23
CA LEU A 109 -6.26 0.69 -9.76
C LEU A 109 -5.28 -0.29 -10.45
N TYR A 110 -5.82 -1.35 -11.08
CA TYR A 110 -5.19 -2.30 -12.00
C TYR A 110 -5.58 -2.08 -13.45
#